data_AF-A0A966JWS3-F1
#
_entry.id   AF-A0A966JWS3-F1
#
_cell.length_a   1.000
_cell.length_b   1.000
_cell.length_c   1.000
_cell.angle_alpha   90.00
_cell.angle_beta   90.00
_cell.angle_gamma   90.00
#
_symmetry.space_group_name_H-M   'P 1'
#
loop_
_entity.id
_entity.type
_entity.pdbx_description
1 polymer ?
#
loop_
_entity_poly.entity_id
_entity_poly.type
_entity_poly.pdbx_seq_one_letter_code
_entity_poly.pdbx_strand_id
1 'polypeptide(L)'
;PAKILDGVRRLQVTVPLIVMCYYNTVFRSGHERFAHSVADAGISGVIVPDLPLEEAGDWCAAADAAGVEPAGGAAIGNGIPGVVHGMKSFLMQDEEGQVREAHSISAGLDYPGVGPEHSHLAATGRAEYPNVTDDEVVSAFQLMARSEGIIPALECAHALAWIVRESPAMQGATVLMNLSGRGDKDVAQMMNVLGNHG
;
A
#
# COMPACT_ATOMS: atom_id res chain seq x y z
N PRO A 1 13.21 15.48 1.04
CA PRO A 1 13.47 14.46 0.01
C PRO A 1 14.94 14.01 -0.10
N ALA A 2 15.90 14.91 -0.31
CA ALA A 2 17.29 14.57 -0.66
C ALA A 2 17.98 13.54 0.26
N LYS A 3 17.89 13.69 1.59
CA LYS A 3 18.55 12.76 2.54
C LYS A 3 18.01 11.33 2.50
N ILE A 4 16.73 11.14 2.18
CA ILE A 4 16.10 9.81 2.10
C ILE A 4 16.52 9.13 0.79
N LEU A 5 16.44 9.86 -0.34
CA LEU A 5 16.85 9.37 -1.65
C LEU A 5 18.35 9.01 -1.69
N ASP A 6 19.20 9.82 -1.05
CA ASP A 6 20.63 9.50 -0.89
C ASP A 6 20.89 8.29 0.01
N GLY A 7 19.98 7.98 0.94
CA GLY A 7 20.01 6.75 1.74
C GLY A 7 19.67 5.54 0.88
N VAL A 8 18.61 5.64 0.07
CA VAL A 8 18.18 4.60 -0.87
C VAL A 8 19.28 4.23 -1.87
N ARG A 9 19.96 5.23 -2.46
CA ARG A 9 21.08 5.02 -3.38
C ARG A 9 22.19 4.13 -2.82
N ARG A 10 22.41 4.15 -1.51
CA ARG A 10 23.48 3.39 -0.85
C ARG A 10 23.12 1.93 -0.59
N LEU A 11 21.85 1.54 -0.72
CA LEU A 11 21.37 0.20 -0.37
C LEU A 11 21.68 -0.86 -1.44
N GLN A 12 22.08 -0.46 -2.66
CA GLN A 12 22.41 -1.36 -3.78
C GLN A 12 21.43 -2.54 -3.95
N VAL A 13 20.13 -2.25 -3.87
CA VAL A 13 19.07 -3.26 -3.99
C VAL A 13 18.92 -3.70 -5.44
N THR A 14 18.83 -5.02 -5.66
CA THR A 14 18.63 -5.62 -6.99
C THR A 14 17.14 -5.83 -7.34
N VAL A 15 16.25 -5.47 -6.42
CA VAL A 15 14.80 -5.59 -6.56
C VAL A 15 14.16 -4.23 -6.84
N PRO A 16 13.08 -4.14 -7.64
CA PRO A 16 12.37 -2.89 -7.86
C PRO A 16 11.89 -2.28 -6.54
N LEU A 17 12.27 -1.03 -6.28
CA LEU A 17 11.90 -0.34 -5.05
C LEU A 17 10.75 0.63 -5.33
N ILE A 18 9.68 0.54 -4.56
CA ILE A 18 8.55 1.48 -4.63
C ILE A 18 8.52 2.29 -3.34
N VAL A 19 8.34 3.61 -3.44
CA VAL A 19 8.22 4.50 -2.27
C VAL A 19 6.84 5.15 -2.24
N MET A 20 6.24 5.24 -1.07
CA MET A 20 5.00 6.01 -0.88
C MET A 20 5.35 7.39 -0.32
N CYS A 21 4.76 8.45 -0.86
CA CYS A 21 4.94 9.81 -0.34
C CYS A 21 3.70 10.68 -0.54
N TYR A 22 3.57 11.75 0.24
CA TYR A 22 2.45 12.70 0.10
C TYR A 22 2.68 13.72 -1.01
N TYR A 23 1.61 14.15 -1.68
CA TYR A 23 1.62 15.07 -2.81
C TYR A 23 2.33 16.38 -2.48
N ASN A 24 2.19 16.90 -1.26
CA ASN A 24 2.91 18.10 -0.83
C ASN A 24 4.45 17.99 -1.04
N THR A 25 5.01 16.79 -0.92
CA THR A 25 6.44 16.54 -1.16
C THR A 25 6.79 16.65 -2.64
N VAL A 26 5.93 16.11 -3.50
CA VAL A 26 6.03 16.18 -4.96
C VAL A 26 5.87 17.64 -5.42
N PHE A 27 4.77 18.27 -5.02
CA PHE A 27 4.43 19.66 -5.35
C PHE A 27 5.55 20.63 -4.98
N ARG A 28 6.08 20.55 -3.75
CA ARG A 28 7.16 21.43 -3.28
C ARG A 28 8.47 21.24 -4.04
N SER A 29 8.71 20.03 -4.55
CA SER A 29 9.92 19.69 -5.30
C SER A 29 9.78 20.01 -6.80
N GLY A 30 8.54 20.12 -7.29
CA GLY A 30 8.20 20.14 -8.72
C GLY A 30 8.15 18.72 -9.29
N HIS A 31 7.10 18.41 -10.06
CA HIS A 31 6.82 17.05 -10.58
C HIS A 31 8.02 16.43 -11.31
N GLU A 32 8.55 17.09 -12.35
CA GLU A 32 9.71 16.61 -13.12
C GLU A 32 10.95 16.38 -12.27
N ARG A 33 11.28 17.35 -11.42
CA ARG A 33 12.49 17.28 -10.58
C ARG A 33 12.38 16.16 -9.56
N PHE A 34 11.20 15.95 -8.99
CA PHE A 34 10.96 14.88 -8.04
C PHE A 34 11.03 13.52 -8.73
N ALA A 35 10.38 13.35 -9.89
CA ALA A 35 10.43 12.13 -10.67
C ALA A 35 11.86 11.73 -11.07
N HIS A 36 12.66 12.67 -11.59
CA HIS A 36 14.09 12.43 -11.85
C HIS A 36 14.88 12.08 -10.59
N SER A 37 14.63 12.78 -9.48
CA SER A 37 15.34 12.51 -8.22
C SER A 37 15.07 11.10 -7.69
N VAL A 38 13.85 10.59 -7.91
CA VAL A 38 13.43 9.23 -7.55
C VAL A 38 14.08 8.22 -8.49
N ALA A 39 14.02 8.44 -9.80
CA ALA A 39 14.65 7.57 -10.80
C ALA A 39 16.18 7.48 -10.59
N ASP A 40 16.85 8.61 -10.39
CA ASP A 40 18.27 8.69 -10.08
C ASP A 40 18.62 8.02 -8.73
N ALA A 41 17.62 7.80 -7.86
CA ALA A 41 17.81 7.07 -6.61
C ALA A 41 17.72 5.55 -6.77
N GLY A 42 17.42 5.05 -7.98
CA GLY A 42 17.17 3.63 -8.24
C GLY A 42 15.81 3.17 -7.77
N ILE A 43 14.87 4.08 -7.54
CA ILE A 43 13.49 3.78 -7.17
C ILE A 43 12.69 3.56 -8.45
N SER A 44 11.93 2.46 -8.49
CA SER A 44 11.16 1.98 -9.64
C SER A 44 9.70 2.43 -9.62
N GLY A 45 9.21 3.01 -8.52
CA GLY A 45 7.83 3.49 -8.42
C GLY A 45 7.59 4.45 -7.27
N VAL A 46 6.64 5.37 -7.44
CA VAL A 46 6.17 6.26 -6.36
C VAL A 46 4.65 6.23 -6.21
N ILE A 47 4.15 5.88 -5.03
CA ILE A 47 2.71 5.95 -4.70
C ILE A 47 2.44 7.32 -4.08
N VAL A 48 1.46 8.06 -4.61
CA VAL A 48 1.03 9.36 -4.07
C VAL A 48 -0.46 9.29 -3.67
N PRO A 49 -0.76 8.84 -2.44
CA PRO A 49 -2.12 8.42 -2.07
C PRO A 49 -3.12 9.57 -1.94
N ASP A 50 -2.64 10.81 -1.83
CA ASP A 50 -3.42 12.03 -1.61
C ASP A 50 -3.53 12.92 -2.86
N LEU A 51 -3.13 12.45 -4.05
CA LEU A 51 -3.28 13.16 -5.32
C LEU A 51 -4.54 12.68 -6.08
N PRO A 52 -5.57 13.53 -6.25
CA PRO A 52 -6.77 13.19 -7.03
C PRO A 52 -6.45 12.91 -8.51
N LEU A 53 -7.21 12.03 -9.16
CA LEU A 53 -6.98 11.67 -10.58
C LEU A 53 -7.05 12.88 -11.50
N GLU A 54 -7.97 13.80 -11.20
CA GLU A 54 -8.20 15.03 -11.94
C GLU A 54 -7.01 15.98 -11.89
N GLU A 55 -6.18 15.89 -10.84
CA GLU A 55 -4.99 16.71 -10.60
C GLU A 55 -3.69 15.93 -10.86
N ALA A 56 -3.78 14.63 -11.11
CA ALA A 56 -2.63 13.74 -11.29
C ALA A 56 -1.91 13.92 -12.63
N GLY A 57 -2.51 14.58 -13.62
CA GLY A 57 -1.99 14.65 -14.99
C GLY A 57 -0.52 15.08 -15.10
N ASP A 58 -0.15 16.17 -14.43
CA ASP A 58 1.23 16.68 -14.45
C ASP A 58 2.21 15.76 -13.71
N TRP A 59 1.74 15.08 -12.67
CA TRP A 59 2.54 14.12 -11.91
C TRP A 59 2.76 12.82 -12.69
N CYS A 60 1.69 12.22 -13.22
CA CYS A 60 1.74 11.00 -14.02
C CYS A 60 2.64 11.21 -15.24
N ALA A 61 2.49 12.32 -15.98
CA ALA A 61 3.36 12.61 -17.12
C ALA A 61 4.85 12.67 -16.74
N ALA A 62 5.18 13.22 -15.57
CA ALA A 62 6.55 13.28 -15.07
C ALA A 62 7.06 11.91 -14.58
N ALA A 63 6.22 11.15 -13.87
CA ALA A 63 6.55 9.81 -13.37
C ALA A 63 6.72 8.81 -14.51
N ASP A 64 5.89 8.88 -15.55
CA ASP A 64 5.98 8.12 -16.79
C ASP A 64 7.29 8.40 -17.52
N ALA A 65 7.59 9.69 -17.74
CA ALA A 65 8.83 10.11 -18.40
C ALA A 65 10.09 9.64 -17.64
N ALA A 66 9.99 9.47 -16.32
CA ALA A 66 11.07 9.00 -15.46
C ALA A 66 11.05 7.47 -15.20
N GLY A 67 10.01 6.75 -15.63
CA GLY A 67 9.88 5.30 -15.46
C GLY A 67 9.60 4.84 -14.02
N VAL A 68 8.82 5.60 -13.24
CA VAL A 68 8.62 5.37 -11.79
C VAL A 68 7.14 5.18 -11.38
N GLU A 69 6.48 4.14 -11.90
CA GLU A 69 5.06 3.80 -11.64
C GLU A 69 4.81 2.52 -10.76
N PRO A 70 3.98 2.59 -9.68
CA PRO A 70 3.63 1.45 -8.79
C PRO A 70 2.14 0.98 -8.74
N ALA A 71 1.74 0.01 -7.87
CA ALA A 71 0.57 -0.93 -7.95
C ALA A 71 -0.02 -1.50 -6.58
N GLY A 72 -1.36 -1.59 -6.30
CA GLY A 72 -2.04 -2.53 -5.28
C GLY A 72 -2.76 -1.99 -3.96
N GLY A 73 -3.88 -2.54 -3.37
CA GLY A 73 -4.90 -1.93 -2.40
C GLY A 73 -6.49 -2.25 -2.40
N ALA A 74 -7.09 -2.76 -1.31
CA ALA A 74 -8.39 -3.50 -1.23
C ALA A 74 -9.77 -2.94 -1.73
N ALA A 75 -10.06 -1.63 -1.82
CA ALA A 75 -11.39 -1.17 -2.31
C ALA A 75 -11.63 -1.46 -3.80
N ILE A 76 -10.60 -1.96 -4.48
CA ILE A 76 -10.65 -2.43 -5.85
C ILE A 76 -11.36 -3.78 -6.01
N GLY A 77 -11.34 -4.64 -5.00
CA GLY A 77 -11.95 -5.97 -5.11
C GLY A 77 -13.49 -5.93 -5.11
N ASN A 78 -14.07 -5.01 -4.32
CA ASN A 78 -15.52 -4.96 -4.05
C ASN A 78 -16.15 -3.58 -4.27
N GLY A 79 -15.37 -2.57 -4.65
CA GLY A 79 -15.85 -1.20 -4.82
C GLY A 79 -16.44 -0.95 -6.21
N ILE A 80 -17.40 -0.03 -6.26
CA ILE A 80 -17.99 0.49 -7.49
C ILE A 80 -17.42 1.90 -7.70
N PRO A 81 -17.17 2.37 -8.94
CA PRO A 81 -16.75 3.74 -9.18
C PRO A 81 -17.74 4.75 -8.59
N GLY A 82 -17.23 5.68 -7.77
CA GLY A 82 -18.03 6.74 -7.15
C GLY A 82 -17.15 7.88 -6.65
N VAL A 83 -17.77 8.88 -6.01
CA VAL A 83 -17.06 10.04 -5.45
C VAL A 83 -17.19 10.00 -3.94
N VAL A 84 -16.06 9.91 -3.24
CA VAL A 84 -16.00 9.94 -1.78
C VAL A 84 -14.80 10.77 -1.34
N HIS A 85 -14.97 11.60 -0.32
CA HIS A 85 -13.91 12.45 0.24
C HIS A 85 -13.14 13.30 -0.80
N GLY A 86 -13.84 13.80 -1.82
CA GLY A 86 -13.27 14.73 -2.82
C GLY A 86 -12.54 14.07 -4.00
N MET A 87 -12.59 12.75 -4.13
CA MET A 87 -11.94 12.02 -5.23
C MET A 87 -12.90 11.04 -5.91
N LYS A 88 -12.77 10.85 -7.22
CA LYS A 88 -13.46 9.79 -7.98
C LYS A 88 -12.61 8.51 -7.99
N SER A 89 -13.11 7.45 -7.35
CA SER A 89 -12.37 6.21 -7.14
C SER A 89 -13.31 5.01 -6.94
N PHE A 90 -12.79 3.79 -6.77
CA PHE A 90 -13.59 2.67 -6.26
C PHE A 90 -13.92 2.88 -4.77
N LEU A 91 -15.20 2.71 -4.42
CA LEU A 91 -15.65 2.69 -3.04
C LEU A 91 -16.77 1.67 -2.80
N MET A 92 -16.93 1.24 -1.56
CA MET A 92 -18.03 0.37 -1.15
C MET A 92 -19.30 1.22 -0.95
N GLN A 93 -20.31 1.00 -1.79
CA GLN A 93 -21.59 1.71 -1.74
C GLN A 93 -22.78 0.76 -2.02
N ASP A 94 -23.97 1.13 -1.55
CA ASP A 94 -25.22 0.45 -1.91
C ASP A 94 -25.79 0.92 -3.27
N GLU A 95 -26.97 0.40 -3.63
CA GLU A 95 -27.62 0.69 -4.91
C GLU A 95 -28.08 2.16 -5.00
N GLU A 96 -28.30 2.79 -3.86
CA GLU A 96 -28.67 4.18 -3.69
C GLU A 96 -27.45 5.13 -3.60
N GLY A 97 -26.23 4.60 -3.75
CA GLY A 97 -24.98 5.36 -3.70
C GLY A 97 -24.59 5.83 -2.29
N GLN A 98 -25.16 5.23 -1.24
CA GLN A 98 -24.72 5.48 0.14
C GLN A 98 -23.46 4.66 0.45
N VAL A 99 -22.52 5.30 1.14
CA VAL A 99 -21.26 4.66 1.55
C VAL A 99 -21.54 3.54 2.54
N ARG A 100 -21.02 2.34 2.27
CA ARG A 100 -21.05 1.22 3.21
C ARG A 100 -19.80 1.23 4.10
N GLU A 101 -19.97 0.81 5.35
CA GLU A 101 -18.85 0.69 6.28
C GLU A 101 -17.90 -0.45 5.84
N ALA A 102 -16.60 -0.18 5.95
CA ALA A 102 -15.60 -1.24 5.90
C ALA A 102 -15.57 -1.95 7.27
N HIS A 103 -15.02 -3.16 7.29
CA HIS A 103 -14.67 -3.84 8.53
C HIS A 103 -13.34 -4.58 8.31
N SER A 104 -12.38 -4.33 9.19
CA SER A 104 -11.09 -5.01 9.23
C SER A 104 -10.58 -5.07 10.67
N ILE A 105 -9.87 -6.14 11.04
CA ILE A 105 -9.10 -6.17 12.29
C ILE A 105 -8.05 -5.04 12.35
N SER A 106 -7.60 -4.52 11.20
CA SER A 106 -6.69 -3.38 11.13
C SER A 106 -7.47 -2.08 10.95
N ALA A 107 -7.46 -1.23 11.98
CA ALA A 107 -8.08 0.09 11.92
C ALA A 107 -7.55 0.96 10.77
N GLY A 108 -6.27 0.81 10.38
CA GLY A 108 -5.68 1.55 9.26
C GLY A 108 -6.16 1.09 7.88
N LEU A 109 -6.80 -0.08 7.78
CA LEU A 109 -7.41 -0.60 6.55
C LEU A 109 -8.94 -0.57 6.58
N ASP A 110 -9.52 -0.06 7.66
CA ASP A 110 -10.95 0.11 7.86
C ASP A 110 -11.46 1.38 7.15
N TYR A 111 -11.27 1.42 5.83
CA TYR A 111 -11.64 2.55 4.98
C TYR A 111 -12.46 2.09 3.78
N PRO A 112 -13.63 2.71 3.49
CA PRO A 112 -14.55 2.22 2.47
C PRO A 112 -14.15 2.56 1.03
N GLY A 113 -13.10 3.36 0.83
CA GLY A 113 -12.60 3.74 -0.48
C GLY A 113 -11.16 3.31 -0.72
N VAL A 114 -10.61 3.68 -1.86
CA VAL A 114 -9.17 3.57 -2.15
C VAL A 114 -8.74 4.81 -2.92
N GLY A 115 -7.44 5.16 -2.89
CA GLY A 115 -6.92 6.25 -3.71
C GLY A 115 -7.21 6.03 -5.21
N PRO A 116 -7.45 7.09 -5.99
CA PRO A 116 -7.82 6.98 -7.40
C PRO A 116 -6.71 6.37 -8.26
N GLU A 117 -5.44 6.60 -7.89
CA GLU A 117 -4.28 5.98 -8.54
C GLU A 117 -4.38 4.46 -8.47
N HIS A 118 -4.64 3.90 -7.28
CA HIS A 118 -4.86 2.46 -7.12
C HIS A 118 -6.02 1.97 -8.00
N SER A 119 -7.13 2.71 -8.05
CA SER A 119 -8.29 2.35 -8.89
C SER A 119 -7.92 2.27 -10.37
N HIS A 120 -7.14 3.23 -10.86
CA HIS A 120 -6.63 3.22 -12.22
C HIS A 120 -5.73 1.99 -12.48
N LEU A 121 -4.80 1.72 -11.56
CA LEU A 121 -3.84 0.62 -11.68
C LEU A 121 -4.50 -0.77 -11.67
N ALA A 122 -5.61 -0.91 -10.96
CA ALA A 122 -6.43 -2.10 -11.03
C ALA A 122 -7.14 -2.25 -12.38
N ALA A 123 -7.76 -1.16 -12.85
CA ALA A 123 -8.53 -1.17 -14.09
C ALA A 123 -7.66 -1.49 -15.32
N THR A 124 -6.37 -1.14 -15.27
CA THR A 124 -5.40 -1.46 -16.33
C THR A 124 -4.76 -2.83 -16.19
N GLY A 125 -4.97 -3.55 -15.09
CA GLY A 125 -4.33 -4.83 -14.79
C GLY A 125 -2.84 -4.71 -14.44
N ARG A 126 -2.33 -3.50 -14.18
CA ARG A 126 -0.93 -3.25 -13.80
C ARG A 126 -0.60 -3.75 -12.40
N ALA A 127 -1.64 -3.89 -11.58
CA ALA A 127 -1.58 -4.10 -10.15
C ALA A 127 -2.67 -5.10 -9.70
N GLU A 128 -2.31 -5.99 -8.80
CA GLU A 128 -3.24 -6.96 -8.21
C GLU A 128 -3.55 -6.60 -6.76
N TYR A 129 -4.77 -6.95 -6.36
CA TYR A 129 -5.45 -6.41 -5.19
C TYR A 129 -6.10 -7.53 -4.36
N PRO A 130 -5.32 -8.51 -3.89
CA PRO A 130 -5.86 -9.66 -3.18
C PRO A 130 -6.34 -9.28 -1.78
N ASN A 131 -7.34 -10.01 -1.29
CA ASN A 131 -7.81 -9.91 0.08
C ASN A 131 -7.17 -10.98 0.98
N VAL A 132 -7.20 -10.72 2.29
CA VAL A 132 -6.85 -11.67 3.34
C VAL A 132 -7.87 -11.58 4.46
N THR A 133 -8.08 -12.67 5.19
CA THR A 133 -8.99 -12.72 6.33
C THR A 133 -8.30 -12.30 7.62
N ASP A 134 -9.07 -11.89 8.63
CA ASP A 134 -8.53 -11.53 9.94
C ASP A 134 -7.74 -12.68 10.59
N ASP A 135 -8.15 -13.94 10.40
CA ASP A 135 -7.43 -15.12 10.90
C ASP A 135 -6.05 -15.29 10.23
N GLU A 136 -5.96 -15.04 8.93
CA GLU A 136 -4.70 -15.04 8.19
C GLU A 136 -3.77 -13.93 8.72
N VAL A 137 -4.33 -12.74 8.98
CA VAL A 137 -3.61 -11.58 9.53
C VAL A 137 -3.08 -11.89 10.93
N VAL A 138 -3.90 -12.46 11.81
CA VAL A 138 -3.53 -12.87 13.17
C VAL A 138 -2.41 -13.91 13.13
N SER A 139 -2.49 -14.87 12.21
CA SER A 139 -1.46 -15.90 12.02
C SER A 139 -0.14 -15.29 11.53
N ALA A 140 -0.20 -14.37 10.56
CA ALA A 140 0.97 -13.69 10.01
C ALA A 140 1.64 -12.77 11.04
N PHE A 141 0.86 -12.04 11.84
CA PHE A 141 1.38 -11.23 12.95
C PHE A 141 2.21 -12.08 13.91
N GLN A 142 1.66 -13.23 14.34
CA GLN A 142 2.37 -14.15 15.23
C GLN A 142 3.60 -14.77 14.58
N LEU A 143 3.53 -15.11 13.29
CA LEU A 143 4.65 -15.67 12.55
C LEU A 143 5.85 -14.71 12.56
N MET A 144 5.66 -13.45 12.14
CA MET A 144 6.73 -12.46 12.10
C MET A 144 7.32 -12.17 13.49
N ALA A 145 6.46 -12.10 14.51
CA ALA A 145 6.89 -11.91 15.89
C ALA A 145 7.75 -13.08 16.40
N ARG A 146 7.38 -14.31 16.07
CA ARG A 146 8.06 -15.51 16.57
C ARG A 146 9.31 -15.88 15.76
N SER A 147 9.32 -15.63 14.45
CA SER A 147 10.44 -16.00 13.58
C SER A 147 11.52 -14.92 13.55
N GLU A 148 11.12 -13.65 13.38
CA GLU A 148 12.06 -12.53 13.18
C GLU A 148 12.22 -11.64 14.42
N GLY A 149 11.40 -11.83 15.46
CA GLY A 149 11.39 -10.93 16.62
C GLY A 149 10.87 -9.52 16.31
N ILE A 150 10.16 -9.36 15.18
CA ILE A 150 9.57 -8.09 14.74
C ILE A 150 8.09 -8.12 15.08
N ILE A 151 7.60 -7.09 15.79
CA ILE A 151 6.18 -6.90 16.04
C ILE A 151 5.61 -5.98 14.95
N PRO A 152 4.94 -6.51 13.91
CA PRO A 152 4.44 -5.70 12.81
C PRO A 152 3.16 -4.96 13.19
N ALA A 153 2.91 -3.81 12.56
CA ALA A 153 1.56 -3.26 12.57
C ALA A 153 0.58 -4.24 11.89
N LEU A 154 -0.69 -4.24 12.29
CA LEU A 154 -1.69 -5.14 11.66
C LEU A 154 -1.83 -4.89 10.16
N GLU A 155 -1.65 -3.64 9.72
CA GLU A 155 -1.60 -3.26 8.30
C GLU A 155 -0.47 -4.02 7.55
N CYS A 156 0.70 -4.19 8.19
CA CYS A 156 1.81 -4.98 7.64
C CYS A 156 1.50 -6.47 7.64
N ALA A 157 0.87 -6.97 8.71
CA ALA A 157 0.51 -8.38 8.81
C ALA A 157 -0.44 -8.82 7.69
N HIS A 158 -1.27 -7.93 7.13
CA HIS A 158 -2.07 -8.22 5.93
C HIS A 158 -1.22 -8.58 4.72
N ALA A 159 -0.17 -7.80 4.43
CA ALA A 159 0.71 -8.09 3.32
C ALA A 159 1.49 -9.40 3.53
N LEU A 160 1.95 -9.67 4.76
CA LEU A 160 2.62 -10.93 5.07
C LEU A 160 1.67 -12.13 4.96
N ALA A 161 0.43 -11.99 5.43
CA ALA A 161 -0.59 -13.04 5.33
C ALA A 161 -0.79 -13.49 3.88
N TRP A 162 -0.88 -12.53 2.95
CA TRP A 162 -0.97 -12.84 1.54
C TRP A 162 0.30 -13.54 1.01
N ILE A 163 1.48 -13.01 1.33
CA ILE A 163 2.76 -13.60 0.90
C ILE A 163 2.88 -15.05 1.40
N VAL A 164 2.50 -15.33 2.65
CA VAL A 164 2.55 -16.67 3.22
C VAL A 164 1.61 -17.61 2.46
N ARG A 165 0.38 -17.18 2.19
CA ARG A 165 -0.60 -17.96 1.42
C ARG A 165 -0.11 -18.27 0.01
N GLU A 166 0.43 -17.28 -0.69
CA GLU A 166 0.87 -17.41 -2.08
C GLU A 166 2.31 -17.92 -2.23
N SER A 167 3.02 -18.13 -1.11
CA SER A 167 4.42 -18.56 -1.11
C SER A 167 4.72 -19.82 -1.95
N PRO A 168 3.82 -20.80 -2.14
CA PRO A 168 4.07 -21.92 -3.06
C PRO A 168 4.23 -21.48 -4.52
N ALA A 169 3.51 -20.43 -4.95
CA ALA A 169 3.61 -19.88 -6.30
C ALA A 169 4.82 -18.93 -6.47
N MET A 170 5.40 -18.47 -5.36
CA MET A 170 6.54 -17.53 -5.35
C MET A 170 7.89 -18.22 -5.14
N GLN A 171 7.95 -19.56 -5.18
CA GLN A 171 9.20 -20.29 -4.94
C GLN A 171 10.30 -19.89 -5.93
N GLY A 172 11.47 -19.53 -5.38
CA GLY A 172 12.61 -19.06 -6.16
C GLY A 172 12.53 -17.58 -6.58
N ALA A 173 11.43 -16.88 -6.30
CA ALA A 173 11.32 -15.44 -6.50
C ALA A 173 11.89 -14.66 -5.31
N THR A 174 12.32 -13.42 -5.57
CA THR A 174 12.61 -12.46 -4.49
C THR A 174 11.40 -11.56 -4.30
N VAL A 175 10.85 -11.54 -3.08
CA VAL A 175 9.66 -10.75 -2.73
C VAL A 175 10.09 -9.56 -1.87
N LEU A 176 9.70 -8.36 -2.28
CA LEU A 176 9.86 -7.14 -1.47
C LEU A 176 8.52 -6.84 -0.78
N MET A 177 8.54 -6.72 0.54
CA MET A 177 7.38 -6.39 1.35
C MET A 177 7.60 -5.05 2.05
N ASN A 178 6.64 -4.14 1.96
CA ASN A 178 6.67 -2.89 2.70
C ASN A 178 6.20 -3.12 4.15
N LEU A 179 7.07 -2.82 5.13
CA LEU A 179 6.71 -2.74 6.54
C LEU A 179 6.31 -1.29 6.87
N SER A 180 5.07 -0.96 6.55
CA SER A 180 4.49 0.39 6.69
C SER A 180 4.51 0.94 8.13
N GLY A 181 4.60 0.07 9.16
CA GLY A 181 4.62 0.50 10.54
C GLY A 181 4.98 -0.59 11.55
N ARG A 182 5.29 -0.14 12.77
CA ARG A 182 5.52 -0.98 13.95
C ARG A 182 4.21 -1.30 14.67
N GLY A 183 4.14 -2.47 15.31
CA GLY A 183 2.92 -2.99 15.92
C GLY A 183 2.64 -2.59 17.36
N ASP A 184 3.40 -1.66 17.95
CA ASP A 184 3.20 -1.24 19.34
C ASP A 184 1.75 -0.84 19.64
N LYS A 185 1.08 -0.18 18.69
CA LYS A 185 -0.33 0.25 18.80
C LYS A 185 -1.31 -0.94 18.83
N ASP A 186 -0.93 -2.06 18.23
CA ASP A 186 -1.81 -3.21 17.99
C ASP A 186 -1.63 -4.31 19.05
N VAL A 187 -0.61 -4.21 19.91
CA VAL A 187 -0.31 -5.25 20.93
C VAL A 187 -1.49 -5.50 21.86
N ALA A 188 -2.13 -4.45 22.38
CA ALA A 188 -3.26 -4.62 23.31
C ALA A 188 -4.45 -5.33 22.65
N GLN A 189 -4.75 -4.97 21.39
CA GLN A 189 -5.78 -5.63 20.61
C GLN A 189 -5.42 -7.10 20.36
N MET A 190 -4.17 -7.38 19.95
CA MET A 190 -3.71 -8.74 19.70
C MET A 190 -3.68 -9.60 20.96
N MET A 191 -3.34 -9.04 22.12
CA MET A 191 -3.42 -9.75 23.39
C MET A 191 -4.85 -10.18 23.70
N ASN A 192 -5.86 -9.35 23.41
CA ASN A 192 -7.26 -9.69 23.61
C ASN A 192 -7.73 -10.78 22.62
N VAL A 193 -7.38 -10.63 21.34
CA VAL A 193 -7.73 -11.60 20.29
C VAL A 193 -7.13 -12.97 20.61
N LEU A 194 -5.84 -13.01 20.98
CA LEU A 194 -5.13 -14.25 21.31
C LEU A 194 -5.54 -14.82 22.67
N GLY A 195 -5.85 -13.96 23.64
CA GLY A 195 -6.28 -14.38 24.98
C GLY A 195 -7.66 -15.04 25.02
N ASN A 196 -8.52 -14.75 24.05
CA ASN A 196 -9.84 -15.39 23.90
C ASN A 196 -9.78 -16.75 23.16
N HIS A 197 -8.61 -17.19 22.72
CA HIS A 197 -8.38 -18.48 22.06
C HIS A 197 -7.58 -19.47 22.93
N GLY A 198 -7.39 -19.15 24.22
CA GLY A 198 -6.70 -19.99 25.21
C GLY A 198 -7.64 -20.75 26.13
#